data_AF-A0A9D3YHH5-F1
#
_entry.id   AF-A0A9D3YHH5-F1
#
_cell.length_a   1.000
_cell.length_b   1.000
_cell.length_c   1.000
_cell.angle_alpha   90.00
_cell.angle_beta   90.00
_cell.angle_gamma   90.00
#
_symmetry.space_group_name_H-M   'P 1'
#
loop_
_entity.id
_entity.type
_entity.pdbx_description
1 polymer ?
#
loop_
_entity_poly.entity_id
_entity_poly.type
_entity_poly.pdbx_seq_one_letter_code
_entity_poly.pdbx_strand_id
1 'polypeptide(L)'
;MKYKFRNAHAVAKLDLSLKSYARLCELDHAKGLKMNNTYENDMSAKHFIAYLAKDTLSSIRREADKAYNLSITLDGSSDAAGIERESIYVHFARA
;
A
#
# COMPACT_ATOMS: atom_id res chain seq x y z
N MET A 1 16.11 -8.11 2.46
CA MET A 1 15.16 -7.08 1.96
C MET A 1 13.81 -7.65 1.48
N LYS A 2 13.78 -8.68 0.62
CA LYS A 2 12.53 -9.20 -0.02
C LYS A 2 11.35 -9.38 0.94
N TYR A 3 11.54 -10.09 2.05
CA TYR A 3 10.47 -10.38 3.01
C TYR A 3 9.92 -9.14 3.72
N LYS A 4 10.77 -8.12 3.95
CA LYS A 4 10.35 -6.84 4.54
C LYS A 4 9.37 -6.10 3.63
N PHE A 5 9.65 -6.04 2.34
CA PHE A 5 8.68 -5.50 1.38
C PHE A 5 7.39 -6.32 1.31
N ARG A 6 7.46 -7.65 1.44
CA ARG A 6 6.25 -8.50 1.47
C ARG A 6 5.42 -8.27 2.72
N ASN A 7 6.04 -8.12 3.89
CA ASN A 7 5.35 -7.82 5.13
C ASN A 7 4.74 -6.42 5.11
N ALA A 8 5.47 -5.42 4.61
CA ALA A 8 4.95 -4.07 4.41
C ALA A 8 3.77 -4.06 3.43
N HIS A 9 3.86 -4.80 2.32
CA HIS A 9 2.76 -4.99 1.38
C HIS A 9 1.56 -5.66 2.04
N ALA A 10 1.76 -6.72 2.85
CA ALA A 10 0.69 -7.40 3.56
C ALA A 10 -0.01 -6.46 4.57
N VAL A 11 0.77 -5.65 5.30
CA VAL A 11 0.23 -4.63 6.22
C VAL A 11 -0.67 -3.66 5.47
N ALA A 12 -0.21 -3.10 4.35
CA ALA A 12 -1.01 -2.17 3.55
C ALA A 12 -2.23 -2.84 2.90
N LYS A 13 -2.07 -4.04 2.36
CA LYS A 13 -3.12 -4.75 1.60
C LYS A 13 -4.27 -5.23 2.50
N LEU A 14 -3.97 -5.55 3.74
CA LEU A 14 -4.93 -6.03 4.74
C LEU A 14 -5.39 -4.93 5.70
N ASP A 15 -5.03 -3.67 5.43
CA ASP A 15 -5.34 -2.50 6.26
C ASP A 15 -4.97 -2.70 7.74
N LEU A 16 -3.80 -3.29 7.98
CA LEU A 16 -3.29 -3.53 9.33
C LEU A 16 -2.59 -2.29 9.87
N SER A 17 -2.61 -2.13 11.20
CA SER A 17 -1.78 -1.13 11.87
C SER A 17 -0.30 -1.31 11.49
N LEU A 18 0.42 -0.20 11.28
CA LEU A 18 1.87 -0.23 11.01
C LEU A 18 2.66 -0.97 12.10
N LYS A 19 2.19 -0.96 13.34
CA LYS A 19 2.77 -1.72 14.46
C LYS A 19 2.82 -3.24 14.20
N SER A 20 1.93 -3.74 13.34
CA SER A 20 1.90 -5.16 12.95
C SER A 20 3.11 -5.56 12.12
N TYR A 21 3.79 -4.60 11.47
CA TYR A 21 4.96 -4.87 10.65
C TYR A 21 6.13 -5.46 11.43
N ALA A 22 6.44 -4.92 12.62
CA ALA A 22 7.51 -5.43 13.47
C ALA A 22 7.23 -6.89 13.88
N ARG A 23 5.99 -7.17 14.29
CA ARG A 23 5.54 -8.53 14.65
C ARG A 23 5.66 -9.52 13.49
N LEU A 24 5.37 -9.09 12.27
CA LEU A 24 5.55 -9.94 11.09
C LEU A 24 7.03 -10.24 10.83
N CYS A 25 7.92 -9.27 11.04
CA CYS A 25 9.36 -9.50 10.93
C CYS A 25 9.87 -10.44 12.02
N GLU A 26 9.43 -10.29 13.27
CA GLU A 26 9.73 -11.21 14.37
C GLU A 26 9.26 -12.65 14.08
N LEU A 27 8.04 -12.79 13.56
CA LEU A 27 7.49 -14.10 13.16
C LEU A 27 8.34 -14.74 12.05
N ASP A 28 8.85 -13.94 11.13
CA ASP A 28 9.71 -14.41 10.07
C ASP A 28 11.10 -14.84 10.57
N HIS A 29 11.66 -14.13 11.54
CA HIS A 29 12.88 -14.57 12.25
C HIS A 29 12.65 -15.90 12.98
N ALA A 30 11.51 -16.05 13.66
CA ALA A 30 11.15 -17.28 14.36
C ALA A 30 10.99 -18.49 13.42
N LYS A 31 10.61 -18.26 12.15
CA LYS A 31 10.56 -19.28 11.09
C LYS A 31 11.94 -19.63 10.52
N GLY A 32 13.02 -19.00 11.00
CA GLY A 32 14.38 -19.24 10.52
C GLY A 32 14.70 -18.56 9.19
N LEU A 33 13.92 -17.56 8.78
CA LEU A 33 14.23 -16.79 7.57
C LEU A 33 15.47 -15.91 7.82
N LYS A 34 16.47 -16.00 6.94
CA LYS A 34 17.70 -15.21 7.03
C LYS A 34 17.40 -13.72 6.74
N MET A 35 17.12 -12.96 7.79
CA MET A 35 16.91 -11.51 7.73
C MET A 35 17.83 -10.79 8.71
N ASN A 36 18.20 -9.57 8.37
CA ASN A 36 18.86 -8.65 9.30
C ASN A 36 17.81 -8.00 10.21
N ASN A 37 18.22 -7.45 11.36
CA ASN A 37 17.29 -6.76 12.28
C ASN A 37 17.07 -5.27 11.93
N THR A 38 17.72 -4.78 10.87
CA THR A 38 17.64 -3.38 10.44
C THR A 38 16.30 -3.08 9.78
N TYR A 39 15.68 -1.94 10.01
CA TYR A 39 14.41 -1.53 9.37
C TYR A 39 13.17 -2.33 9.81
N GLU A 40 13.09 -2.67 11.09
CA GLU A 40 11.98 -3.39 11.73
C GLU A 40 11.18 -2.45 12.63
N ASN A 41 10.68 -1.35 12.06
CA ASN A 41 9.91 -0.34 12.78
C ASN A 41 8.86 0.32 11.88
N ASP A 42 7.93 1.03 12.51
CA ASP A 42 6.80 1.70 11.84
C ASP A 42 7.25 2.71 10.78
N MET A 43 8.36 3.43 11.03
CA MET A 43 8.92 4.38 10.06
C MET A 43 9.38 3.67 8.79
N SER A 44 10.09 2.55 8.94
CA SER A 44 10.55 1.74 7.82
C SER A 44 9.37 1.13 7.07
N ALA A 45 8.35 0.63 7.79
CA ALA A 45 7.11 0.14 7.19
C ALA A 45 6.45 1.21 6.32
N LYS A 46 6.33 2.44 6.83
CA LYS A 46 5.78 3.59 6.08
C LYS A 46 6.58 3.86 4.81
N HIS A 47 7.91 3.87 4.88
CA HIS A 47 8.76 4.08 3.71
C HIS A 47 8.61 2.96 2.67
N PHE A 48 8.55 1.70 3.09
CA PHE A 48 8.35 0.57 2.19
C PHE A 48 6.98 0.61 1.52
N ILE A 49 5.92 0.91 2.28
CA ILE A 49 4.56 1.06 1.75
C ILE A 49 4.50 2.21 0.74
N ALA A 50 5.11 3.36 1.05
CA ALA A 50 5.14 4.50 0.12
C ALA A 50 5.85 4.16 -1.20
N TYR A 51 6.96 3.41 -1.14
CA TYR A 51 7.66 2.95 -2.34
C TYR A 51 6.80 1.96 -3.16
N LEU A 52 6.18 0.98 -2.49
CA LEU A 52 5.27 0.02 -3.13
C LEU A 52 4.07 0.70 -3.79
N ALA A 53 3.48 1.69 -3.11
CA ALA A 53 2.37 2.48 -3.64
C ALA A 53 2.78 3.25 -4.89
N LYS A 54 3.96 3.89 -4.88
CA LYS A 54 4.49 4.63 -6.04
C LYS A 54 4.74 3.71 -7.23
N ASP A 55 5.35 2.54 -7.00
CA ASP A 55 5.62 1.55 -8.05
C ASP A 55 4.31 1.02 -8.65
N THR A 56 3.37 0.61 -7.79
CA THR A 56 2.04 0.12 -8.20
C THR A 56 1.28 1.17 -9.01
N LEU A 57 1.27 2.43 -8.53
CA LEU A 57 0.64 3.55 -9.22
C LEU A 57 1.26 3.80 -10.60
N SER A 58 2.59 3.69 -10.73
CA SER A 58 3.26 3.86 -12.01
C SER A 58 2.86 2.79 -13.03
N SER A 59 2.67 1.54 -12.57
CA SER A 59 2.19 0.45 -13.43
C SER A 59 0.74 0.67 -13.84
N ILE A 60 -0.13 1.02 -12.90
CA ILE A 60 -1.55 1.31 -13.17
C ILE A 60 -1.67 2.48 -14.14
N ARG A 61 -0.90 3.55 -13.95
CA ARG A 61 -0.88 4.71 -14.85
C ARG A 61 -0.50 4.32 -16.28
N ARG A 62 0.54 3.51 -16.45
CA ARG A 62 0.95 3.01 -17.77
C ARG A 62 -0.13 2.17 -18.45
N GLU A 63 -0.95 1.44 -17.68
CA GLU A 63 -2.10 0.71 -18.22
C GLU A 63 -3.25 1.65 -18.57
N ALA A 64 -3.55 2.63 -17.72
CA ALA A 64 -4.57 3.64 -17.95
C ALA A 64 -4.27 4.52 -19.18
N ASP A 65 -3.00 4.89 -19.40
CA ASP A 65 -2.55 5.67 -20.56
C ASP A 65 -2.79 4.93 -21.90
N LYS A 66 -2.94 3.60 -21.87
CA LYS A 66 -3.24 2.77 -23.05
C LYS A 66 -4.73 2.48 -23.23
N ALA A 67 -5.55 2.78 -22.24
CA ALA A 67 -6.97 2.50 -22.30
C ALA A 67 -7.69 3.52 -23.19
N TYR A 68 -8.57 3.03 -24.06
CA TYR A 68 -9.38 3.90 -24.92
C TYR A 68 -10.46 4.67 -24.17
N ASN A 69 -11.01 4.06 -23.12
CA ASN A 69 -12.12 4.60 -22.35
C ASN A 69 -11.77 4.61 -20.86
N LEU A 70 -12.00 5.76 -20.22
CA LEU A 70 -11.86 5.96 -18.77
C LEU A 70 -13.22 6.39 -18.22
N SER A 71 -13.62 5.83 -17.08
CA SER A 71 -14.76 6.29 -16.29
C SER A 71 -14.26 6.78 -14.95
N ILE A 72 -14.67 7.98 -14.54
CA ILE A 72 -14.27 8.60 -13.28
C ILE A 72 -15.51 8.76 -12.41
N THR A 73 -15.44 8.28 -11.17
CA THR A 73 -16.51 8.43 -10.18
C THR A 73 -15.96 9.19 -8.99
N LEU A 74 -16.65 10.25 -8.62
CA LEU A 74 -16.32 11.13 -7.50
C LEU A 74 -17.38 10.91 -6.43
N ASP A 75 -16.94 10.64 -5.20
CA ASP A 75 -17.81 10.49 -4.04
C ASP A 75 -17.34 11.42 -2.93
N GLY A 76 -18.20 12.35 -2.54
CA GLY A 76 -17.95 13.34 -1.51
C GLY A 76 -18.69 12.97 -0.22
N SER A 77 -17.99 13.02 0.90
CA SER A 77 -18.58 12.80 2.23
C SER A 77 -18.09 13.86 3.20
N SER A 78 -18.97 14.33 4.08
CA SER A 78 -18.60 15.22 5.18
C SER A 78 -18.78 14.46 6.49
N ASP A 79 -17.74 14.41 7.33
CA ASP A 79 -17.87 13.80 8.65
C ASP A 79 -18.56 14.74 9.64
N ALA A 80 -18.93 14.21 10.80
CA ALA A 80 -19.58 14.99 11.87
C ALA A 80 -18.69 16.12 12.42
N ALA A 81 -17.38 16.11 12.13
CA ALA A 81 -16.45 17.18 12.47
C ALA A 81 -16.38 18.29 11.41
N GLY A 82 -17.19 18.18 10.33
CA GLY A 82 -17.23 19.13 9.23
C GLY A 82 -16.06 19.02 8.27
N ILE A 83 -15.29 17.92 8.31
CA ILE A 83 -14.19 17.70 7.39
C ILE A 83 -14.74 16.99 6.16
N GLU A 84 -14.66 17.67 5.01
CA GLU A 84 -14.96 17.09 3.72
C GLU A 84 -13.86 16.10 3.30
N ARG A 85 -14.27 14.92 2.86
CA ARG A 85 -13.43 13.89 2.25
C ARG A 85 -13.99 13.57 0.87
N GLU A 86 -13.12 13.63 -0.12
CA GLU A 86 -13.45 13.27 -1.50
C GLU A 86 -12.69 12.01 -1.90
N SER A 87 -13.42 11.02 -2.42
CA SER A 87 -12.88 9.80 -2.98
C SER A 87 -13.01 9.83 -4.50
N ILE A 88 -11.89 9.62 -5.20
CA ILE A 88 -11.82 9.61 -6.66
C ILE A 88 -11.51 8.19 -7.13
N TYR A 89 -12.43 7.59 -7.87
CA TYR A 89 -12.28 6.27 -8.48
C TYR A 89 -12.09 6.42 -9.98
N VAL A 90 -11.07 5.74 -10.52
CA VAL A 90 -10.82 5.69 -11.97
C VAL A 90 -10.97 4.24 -12.42
N HIS A 91 -11.92 4.01 -13.32
CA HIS A 91 -12.23 2.72 -13.93
C HIS A 91 -11.79 2.72 -15.39
N PHE A 92 -11.08 1.67 -15.80
CA PHE A 92 -10.68 1.48 -17.19
C PHE A 92 -10.65 -0.01 -17.51
N ALA A 93 -10.96 -0.37 -18.75
CA ALA A 93 -10.81 -1.73 -19.22
C ALA A 93 -9.34 -2.00 -19.56
N ARG A 94 -8.82 -3.13 -19.09
CA ARG A 94 -7.50 -3.60 -19.53
C ARG A 94 -7.61 -4.10 -20.97
N ALA A 95 -6.67 -3.65 -21.81
CA ALA A 95 -6.50 -4.14 -23.17
C ALA A 95 -5.93 -5.56 -23.19
#